data_AF-A0A317H9R8-F1
#
_entry.id   AF-A0A317H9R8-F1
#
_cell.length_a   1.000
_cell.length_b   1.000
_cell.length_c   1.000
_cell.angle_alpha   90.00
_cell.angle_beta   90.00
_cell.angle_gamma   90.00
#
_symmetry.space_group_name_H-M   'P 1'
#
loop_
_entity.id
_entity.type
_entity.pdbx_description
1 polymer ?
#
loop_
_entity_poly.entity_id
_entity_poly.type
_entity_poly.pdbx_seq_one_letter_code
_entity_poly.pdbx_strand_id
1 'polypeptide(L)'
;FMGTPIDLSKVKLDTFITAGITDHITPWQGCYATTQLLGGKSLFVLSNAGHIQSILNPPGNPKAKYFTGTEYPSDPDQWLARAQPSTGSWWELWQTWLGERSGKRIPAPLALGNKQYPASTPAPGTYVFEP
;
A
#
# COMPACT_ATOMS: atom_id res chain seq x y z
N PHE A 1 6.72 24.28 12.70
CA PHE A 1 7.22 23.01 13.28
C PHE A 1 8.50 23.31 14.05
N MET A 2 8.61 22.83 15.29
CA MET A 2 9.51 23.31 16.36
C MET A 2 11.01 23.00 16.16
N GLY A 3 11.59 23.41 15.02
CA GLY A 3 13.05 23.33 14.78
C GLY A 3 13.61 21.93 14.48
N THR A 4 12.82 20.87 14.56
CA THR A 4 13.26 19.52 14.17
C THR A 4 12.95 19.29 12.68
N PRO A 5 13.96 19.14 11.81
CA PRO A 5 13.74 18.80 10.41
C PRO A 5 13.18 17.37 10.28
N ILE A 6 12.19 17.20 9.39
CA ILE A 6 11.65 15.88 9.03
C ILE A 6 12.46 15.35 7.86
N ASP A 7 13.03 14.16 8.04
CA ASP A 7 13.81 13.46 7.04
C ASP A 7 13.20 12.08 6.78
N LEU A 8 12.48 11.97 5.66
CA LEU A 8 11.77 10.74 5.26
C LEU A 8 12.74 9.59 4.95
N SER A 9 13.99 9.88 4.61
CA SER A 9 15.00 8.85 4.32
C SER A 9 15.35 8.04 5.57
N LYS A 10 15.03 8.53 6.77
CA LYS A 10 15.22 7.80 8.03
C LYS A 10 14.22 6.67 8.23
N VAL A 11 13.14 6.62 7.45
CA VAL A 11 12.22 5.46 7.43
C VAL A 11 12.89 4.34 6.62
N LYS A 12 13.43 3.33 7.32
CA LYS A 12 14.17 2.21 6.72
C LYS A 12 13.33 0.94 6.48
N LEU A 13 12.04 0.99 6.80
CA LEU A 13 11.12 -0.13 6.60
C LEU A 13 10.88 -0.37 5.11
N ASP A 14 10.73 -1.63 4.72
CA ASP A 14 10.23 -1.96 3.39
C ASP A 14 8.82 -1.37 3.19
N THR A 15 8.57 -0.82 2.02
CA THR A 15 7.32 -0.11 1.71
C THR A 15 6.64 -0.66 0.47
N PHE A 16 5.32 -0.84 0.57
CA PHE A 16 4.44 -1.17 -0.53
C PHE A 16 3.63 0.08 -0.88
N ILE A 17 3.83 0.63 -2.07
CA ILE A 17 3.24 1.88 -2.51
C ILE A 17 2.28 1.56 -3.66
N THR A 18 1.03 1.99 -3.54
CA THR A 18 0.01 1.79 -4.58
C THR A 18 -0.57 3.12 -5.04
N ALA A 19 -0.89 3.22 -6.33
CA ALA A 19 -1.50 4.39 -6.93
C ALA A 19 -2.44 4.00 -8.09
N GLY A 20 -3.34 4.90 -8.50
CA GLY A 20 -4.20 4.72 -9.67
C GLY A 20 -3.70 5.49 -10.90
N ILE A 21 -3.62 4.83 -12.06
CA ILE A 21 -3.14 5.44 -13.31
C ILE A 21 -4.00 6.62 -13.80
N THR A 22 -5.30 6.62 -13.46
CA THR A 22 -6.27 7.68 -13.80
C THR A 22 -6.77 8.41 -12.55
N ASP A 23 -6.02 8.34 -11.45
CA ASP A 23 -6.35 9.06 -10.23
C ASP A 23 -6.02 10.56 -10.37
N HIS A 24 -7.06 11.38 -10.37
CA HIS A 24 -6.94 12.84 -10.44
C HIS A 24 -6.82 13.52 -9.07
N ILE A 25 -7.08 12.80 -7.98
CA ILE A 25 -6.97 13.32 -6.60
C ILE A 25 -5.52 13.19 -6.13
N THR A 26 -4.93 12.01 -6.35
CA THR A 26 -3.51 11.73 -6.08
C THR A 26 -2.84 11.25 -7.35
N PRO A 27 -2.33 12.17 -8.20
CA PRO A 27 -1.61 11.81 -9.41
C PRO A 27 -0.48 10.82 -9.11
N TRP A 28 -0.45 9.71 -9.83
CA TRP A 28 0.43 8.59 -9.50
C TRP A 28 1.92 8.95 -9.55
N GLN A 29 2.31 9.96 -10.34
CA GLN A 29 3.68 10.48 -10.37
C GLN A 29 4.09 11.07 -9.00
N GLY A 30 3.16 11.73 -8.31
CA GLY A 30 3.38 12.23 -6.96
C GLY A 30 3.51 11.08 -5.94
N CYS A 31 2.68 10.05 -6.07
CA CYS A 31 2.81 8.84 -5.28
C CYS A 31 4.13 8.12 -5.54
N TYR A 32 4.56 8.05 -6.81
CA TYR A 32 5.80 7.42 -7.26
C TYR A 32 7.05 8.08 -6.65
N ALA A 33 7.03 9.40 -6.44
CA ALA A 33 8.12 10.11 -5.78
C ALA A 33 8.46 9.54 -4.39
N THR A 34 7.52 8.86 -3.71
CA THR A 34 7.77 8.14 -2.44
C THR A 34 8.90 7.13 -2.57
N THR A 35 9.09 6.50 -3.73
CA THR A 35 10.19 5.55 -3.99
C THR A 35 11.58 6.18 -3.86
N GLN A 36 11.67 7.51 -3.98
CA GLN A 36 12.90 8.30 -3.88
C GLN A 36 13.06 8.95 -2.50
N LEU A 37 12.00 8.99 -1.70
CA LEU A 37 11.96 9.69 -0.41
C LEU A 37 12.26 8.77 0.78
N LEU A 38 11.78 7.51 0.73
CA LEU A 38 11.94 6.56 1.82
C LEU A 38 13.26 5.79 1.70
N GLY A 39 13.89 5.48 2.83
CA GLY A 39 15.20 4.85 2.87
C GLY A 39 15.21 3.32 2.91
N GLY A 40 14.02 2.68 2.93
CA GLY A 40 13.86 1.23 2.84
C GLY A 40 13.62 0.75 1.41
N LYS A 41 13.45 -0.57 1.22
CA LYS A 41 13.15 -1.11 -0.11
C LYS A 41 11.71 -0.77 -0.48
N SER A 42 11.51 -0.20 -1.65
CA SER A 42 10.18 0.14 -2.15
C SER A 42 9.69 -0.92 -3.16
N LEU A 43 8.40 -1.24 -3.10
CA LEU A 43 7.64 -1.90 -4.16
C LEU A 43 6.54 -0.94 -4.60
N PHE A 44 6.69 -0.34 -5.79
CA PHE A 44 5.66 0.51 -6.39
C PHE A 44 4.74 -0.31 -7.29
N VAL A 45 3.44 -0.14 -7.10
CA VAL A 45 2.39 -0.84 -7.83
C VAL A 45 1.40 0.18 -8.39
N LEU A 46 1.23 0.19 -9.71
CA LEU A 46 0.30 1.10 -10.37
C LEU A 46 -0.94 0.35 -10.82
N SER A 47 -2.10 0.64 -10.23
CA SER A 47 -3.38 0.05 -10.64
C SER A 47 -3.94 0.75 -11.88
N ASN A 48 -4.50 -0.02 -12.81
CA ASN A 48 -5.15 0.49 -14.02
C ASN A 48 -6.58 1.01 -13.74
N ALA A 49 -6.73 1.94 -12.81
CA ALA A 49 -8.01 2.49 -12.38
C ALA A 49 -7.87 3.91 -11.79
N GLY A 50 -9.01 4.57 -11.54
CA GLY A 50 -9.09 5.87 -10.86
C GLY A 50 -9.04 5.73 -9.34
N HIS A 51 -9.16 6.84 -8.60
CA HIS A 51 -8.91 6.91 -7.15
C HIS A 51 -9.51 5.75 -6.33
N ILE A 52 -10.84 5.66 -6.22
CA ILE A 52 -11.50 4.63 -5.40
C ILE A 52 -11.29 3.24 -6.00
N GLN A 53 -11.41 3.10 -7.32
CA GLN A 53 -11.31 1.82 -8.02
C GLN A 53 -9.89 1.24 -8.02
N SER A 54 -8.88 2.08 -7.82
CA SER A 54 -7.48 1.64 -7.68
C SER A 54 -7.22 0.98 -6.34
N ILE A 55 -7.93 1.41 -5.30
CA ILE A 55 -7.80 0.88 -3.94
C ILE A 55 -8.76 -0.28 -3.70
N LEU A 56 -10.05 -0.09 -4.01
CA LEU A 56 -11.12 -1.08 -3.85
C LEU A 56 -11.24 -1.96 -5.09
N ASN A 57 -10.27 -2.86 -5.27
CA ASN A 57 -10.24 -3.80 -6.39
C ASN A 57 -10.03 -5.23 -5.90
N PRO A 58 -11.07 -5.90 -5.38
CA PRO A 58 -10.94 -7.24 -4.83
C PRO A 58 -10.52 -8.29 -5.89
N PRO A 59 -9.87 -9.39 -5.47
CA PRO A 59 -9.60 -10.54 -6.34
C PRO A 59 -10.86 -11.05 -7.04
N GLY A 60 -10.70 -11.53 -8.27
CA GLY A 60 -11.80 -12.04 -9.10
C GLY A 60 -12.39 -11.03 -10.09
N ASN A 61 -11.97 -9.76 -10.06
CA ASN A 61 -12.32 -8.80 -11.12
C ASN A 61 -11.51 -9.06 -12.40
N PRO A 62 -12.14 -9.53 -13.50
CA PRO A 62 -11.41 -9.88 -14.73
C PRO A 62 -10.86 -8.65 -15.48
N LYS A 63 -11.33 -7.45 -15.14
CA LYS A 63 -10.84 -6.18 -15.72
C LYS A 63 -9.72 -5.56 -14.89
N ALA A 64 -9.41 -6.13 -13.73
CA ALA A 64 -8.33 -5.64 -12.88
C ALA A 64 -6.98 -5.89 -13.55
N LYS A 65 -6.15 -4.85 -13.53
CA LYS A 65 -4.78 -4.88 -14.02
C LYS A 65 -3.95 -3.94 -13.17
N TYR A 66 -2.71 -4.31 -12.92
CA TYR A 66 -1.72 -3.44 -12.29
C TYR A 66 -0.37 -3.58 -12.98
N PHE A 67 0.56 -2.68 -12.68
CA PHE A 67 1.91 -2.66 -13.23
C PHE A 67 2.93 -2.64 -12.09
N THR A 68 4.04 -3.36 -12.26
CA THR A 68 5.16 -3.40 -11.30
C THR A 68 6.51 -3.25 -12.01
N GLY A 69 7.54 -2.83 -11.30
CA GLY A 69 8.90 -2.71 -11.81
C GLY A 69 9.92 -2.85 -10.70
N THR A 70 11.16 -3.19 -11.06
CA THR A 70 12.26 -3.46 -10.11
C THR A 70 13.28 -2.32 -10.01
N GLU A 71 13.29 -1.42 -10.98
CA GLU A 71 14.14 -0.23 -11.02
C GLU A 71 13.29 1.01 -10.77
N TYR A 72 13.85 2.05 -10.16
CA TYR A 72 13.11 3.28 -9.86
C TYR A 72 13.86 4.52 -10.39
N PRO A 73 13.83 4.77 -11.71
CA PRO A 73 14.38 6.02 -12.27
C PRO A 73 13.69 7.24 -11.66
N SER A 74 14.35 8.40 -11.69
CA SER A 74 13.75 9.65 -11.20
C SER A 74 12.52 10.08 -12.02
N ASP A 75 12.45 9.67 -13.28
CA ASP A 75 11.34 9.93 -14.19
C ASP A 75 10.29 8.80 -14.09
N PRO A 76 9.08 9.10 -13.57
CA PRO A 76 8.02 8.10 -13.44
C PRO A 76 7.56 7.55 -14.80
N ASP A 77 7.59 8.32 -15.89
CA ASP A 77 7.12 7.83 -17.19
C ASP A 77 8.10 6.81 -17.78
N GLN A 78 9.40 6.95 -17.49
CA GLN A 78 10.40 5.91 -17.81
C GLN A 78 10.17 4.63 -17.02
N TRP A 79 9.75 4.75 -15.75
CA TRP A 79 9.35 3.59 -14.97
C TRP A 79 8.16 2.88 -15.61
N LEU A 80 7.09 3.62 -15.94
CA LEU A 80 5.88 3.05 -16.54
C LEU A 80 6.17 2.36 -17.88
N ALA A 81 7.03 2.94 -18.71
CA ALA A 81 7.43 2.36 -20.00
C ALA A 81 8.12 0.98 -19.87
N ARG A 82 8.74 0.69 -18.71
CA ARG A 82 9.44 -0.58 -18.42
C ARG A 82 8.63 -1.51 -17.50
N ALA A 83 7.56 -1.00 -16.89
CA ALA A 83 6.77 -1.72 -15.91
C ALA A 83 6.04 -2.90 -16.55
N GLN A 84 6.03 -4.03 -15.85
CA GLN A 84 5.39 -5.25 -16.32
C GLN A 84 3.92 -5.28 -15.92
N PRO A 85 3.00 -5.46 -16.88
CA PRO A 85 1.59 -5.61 -16.57
C PRO A 85 1.30 -6.97 -15.93
N SER A 86 0.40 -6.98 -14.95
CA SER A 86 -0.18 -8.18 -14.36
C SER A 86 -1.70 -8.04 -14.35
N THR A 87 -2.39 -9.13 -14.69
CA THR A 87 -3.86 -9.23 -14.59
C THR A 87 -4.27 -9.59 -13.17
N GLY A 88 -5.47 -9.20 -12.76
CA GLY A 88 -6.00 -9.47 -11.42
C GLY A 88 -5.75 -8.34 -10.44
N SER A 89 -6.00 -8.61 -9.16
CA SER A 89 -5.92 -7.61 -8.11
C SER A 89 -4.49 -7.50 -7.58
N TRP A 90 -4.00 -6.28 -7.36
CA TRP A 90 -2.74 -6.07 -6.65
C TRP A 90 -2.80 -6.55 -5.19
N TRP A 91 -4.00 -6.77 -4.63
CA TRP A 91 -4.17 -7.32 -3.27
C TRP A 91 -3.50 -8.69 -3.13
N GLU A 92 -3.45 -9.50 -4.18
CA GLU A 92 -2.81 -10.82 -4.17
C GLU A 92 -1.28 -10.70 -4.08
N LEU A 93 -0.70 -9.74 -4.80
CA LEU A 93 0.71 -9.37 -4.68
C LEU A 93 1.02 -8.81 -3.30
N TRP A 94 0.17 -7.91 -2.78
CA TRP A 94 0.34 -7.34 -1.44
C TRP A 94 0.26 -8.41 -0.35
N GLN A 95 -0.69 -9.35 -0.43
CA GLN A 95 -0.79 -10.46 0.50
C GLN A 95 0.49 -11.31 0.52
N THR A 96 1.05 -11.60 -0.66
CA THR A 96 2.31 -12.35 -0.77
C THR A 96 3.47 -11.57 -0.15
N TRP A 97 3.62 -10.30 -0.53
CA TRP A 97 4.66 -9.39 -0.02
C TRP A 97 4.59 -9.22 1.50
N LEU A 98 3.37 -9.12 2.06
CA LEU A 98 3.14 -9.00 3.49
C LEU A 98 3.40 -10.32 4.22
N GLY A 99 3.04 -11.45 3.61
CA GLY A 99 3.28 -12.79 4.16
C GLY A 99 4.77 -13.05 4.43
N GLU A 100 5.66 -12.68 3.50
CA GLU A 100 7.12 -12.76 3.68
C GLU A 100 7.63 -11.95 4.89
N ARG A 101 6.87 -10.93 5.30
CA ARG A 101 7.22 -9.96 6.35
C ARG A 101 6.44 -10.16 7.65
N SER A 102 5.54 -11.15 7.71
CA SER A 102 4.63 -11.38 8.85
C SER A 102 5.11 -12.47 9.82
N GLY A 103 6.31 -13.01 9.61
CA GLY A 103 6.86 -14.08 10.45
C GLY A 103 6.17 -15.43 10.25
N LYS A 104 6.33 -16.33 11.23
CA LYS A 104 5.76 -17.69 11.16
C LYS A 104 4.28 -17.66 11.45
N ARG A 105 3.53 -18.57 10.82
CA ARG A 105 2.14 -18.84 11.21
C ARG A 105 2.09 -19.40 12.62
N ILE A 106 1.15 -18.89 13.40
CA ILE A 106 0.85 -19.34 14.75
C ILE A 106 -0.65 -19.67 14.84
N PRO A 107 -1.10 -20.48 15.82
CA PRO A 107 -2.52 -20.65 16.09
C PRO A 107 -3.20 -19.29 16.32
N ALA A 108 -4.41 -19.13 15.78
CA ALA A 108 -5.18 -17.93 15.98
C ALA A 108 -5.50 -17.75 17.48
N PRO A 109 -5.34 -16.53 18.04
CA PRO A 109 -5.76 -16.24 19.40
C PRO A 109 -7.24 -16.56 19.62
N LEU A 110 -7.58 -17.17 20.77
CA LEU A 110 -8.96 -17.57 21.10
C LEU A 110 -9.82 -16.41 21.62
N ALA A 111 -9.21 -15.28 21.97
CA ALA A 111 -9.89 -14.10 22.48
C ALA A 111 -9.32 -12.83 21.85
N LEU A 112 -10.15 -11.79 21.77
CA LEU A 112 -9.75 -10.46 21.31
C LEU A 112 -9.14 -9.66 22.47
N GLY A 113 -8.09 -8.90 22.18
CA GLY A 113 -7.40 -8.06 23.15
C GLY A 113 -6.47 -8.85 24.09
N ASN A 114 -6.09 -8.24 25.22
CA ASN A 114 -5.30 -8.86 26.28
C ASN A 114 -5.64 -8.23 27.65
N LYS A 115 -4.96 -8.62 28.74
CA LYS A 115 -5.22 -8.11 30.10
C LYS A 115 -5.08 -6.58 30.21
N GLN A 116 -4.13 -6.00 29.50
CA GLN A 116 -3.89 -4.54 29.49
C GLN A 116 -4.89 -3.81 28.60
N TYR A 117 -5.32 -4.44 27.50
CA TYR A 117 -6.23 -3.89 26.50
C TYR A 117 -7.37 -4.89 26.24
N PRO A 118 -8.36 -4.99 27.14
CA PRO A 118 -9.49 -5.90 26.94
C PRO A 118 -10.34 -5.46 25.74
N ALA A 119 -11.03 -6.42 25.12
CA ALA A 119 -12.03 -6.10 24.10
C ALA A 119 -13.06 -5.12 24.67
N SER A 120 -13.39 -4.10 23.88
CA SER A 120 -14.33 -3.04 24.24
C SER A 120 -15.60 -3.16 23.38
N THR A 121 -16.06 -2.08 22.78
CA THR A 121 -17.22 -2.06 21.88
C THR A 121 -16.98 -2.92 20.63
N PRO A 122 -17.95 -3.75 20.20
CA PRO A 122 -17.86 -4.46 18.93
C PRO A 122 -17.57 -3.52 17.75
N ALA A 123 -16.77 -3.98 16.78
CA ALA A 123 -16.56 -3.26 15.53
C ALA A 123 -17.92 -3.02 14.81
N PRO A 124 -18.13 -1.85 14.17
CA PRO A 124 -17.15 -0.81 13.86
C PRO A 124 -16.93 0.24 14.97
N GLY A 125 -17.48 0.04 16.17
CA GLY A 125 -17.36 1.00 17.28
C GLY A 125 -18.35 2.17 17.17
N THR A 126 -18.06 3.26 17.88
CA THR A 126 -18.96 4.44 17.94
C THR A 126 -18.47 5.62 17.12
N TYR A 127 -17.14 5.84 17.05
CA TYR A 127 -16.55 7.04 16.42
C TYR A 127 -16.87 7.18 14.93
N VAL A 128 -17.10 6.08 14.22
CA VAL A 128 -17.49 6.12 12.79
C VAL A 128 -18.88 6.75 12.57
N PHE A 129 -19.70 6.86 13.61
CA PHE A 129 -21.03 7.46 13.57
C PHE A 129 -21.09 8.87 14.17
N GLU A 130 -19.96 9.39 14.65
CA GLU A 130 -19.88 10.77 15.11
C GLU A 130 -19.92 11.72 13.89
N PRO A 131 -20.73 12.80 13.96
CA PRO A 131 -20.97 13.69 12.82
C PRO A 131 -19.79 14.59 12.45
#